data_AF-A0A494TGT1-F1
#
_entry.id   AF-A0A494TGT1-F1
#
_cell.length_a   1.000
_cell.length_b   1.000
_cell.length_c   1.000
_cell.angle_alpha   90.00
_cell.angle_beta   90.00
_cell.angle_gamma   90.00
#
_symmetry.space_group_name_H-M   'P 1'
#
loop_
_entity.id
_entity.type
_entity.pdbx_description
1 polymer ?
#
loop_
_entity_poly.entity_id
_entity_poly.type
_entity_poly.pdbx_seq_one_letter_code
_entity_poly.pdbx_strand_id
1 'polypeptide(L)' 'MTPKVWWWAEYLRESKRCGAVFNVDAPGPAGDGVNFDEDYRRIILSRSRARPRKPIDCIDAWAKRRNIPVRYDQH' A
#
# COMPACT_ATOMS: atom_id res chain seq x y z
N MET A 1 9.09 -10.94 17.26
CA MET A 1 9.46 -11.55 15.96
C MET A 1 8.52 -10.95 14.92
N THR A 2 8.96 -9.96 14.14
CA THR A 2 8.12 -9.30 13.13
C THR A 2 7.70 -10.36 12.11
N PRO A 3 6.40 -10.55 11.83
CA PRO A 3 5.99 -11.50 10.79
C PRO A 3 6.73 -11.13 9.50
N LYS A 4 7.56 -12.05 8.99
CA LYS A 4 8.22 -11.88 7.70
C LYS A 4 7.14 -11.95 6.63
N VAL A 5 6.61 -10.79 6.27
CA VAL A 5 5.66 -10.67 5.19
C VAL A 5 6.37 -11.00 3.90
N TRP A 6 6.10 -12.20 3.37
CA TRP A 6 6.83 -12.78 2.25
C TRP A 6 6.81 -11.90 0.99
N TRP A 7 5.77 -11.07 0.84
CA TRP A 7 5.60 -10.15 -0.28
C TRP A 7 6.19 -8.75 -0.08
N TRP A 8 6.77 -8.42 1.09
CA TRP A 8 7.24 -7.06 1.40
C TRP A 8 8.34 -6.56 0.45
N ALA A 9 9.31 -7.40 0.12
CA ALA A 9 10.38 -7.05 -0.81
C ALA A 9 9.87 -6.83 -2.25
N GLU A 10 8.78 -7.48 -2.63
CA GLU A 10 8.13 -7.24 -3.91
C GLU A 10 7.31 -5.95 -3.90
N TYR A 11 6.61 -5.68 -2.81
CA TYR A 11 5.88 -4.44 -2.61
C TYR A 11 6.79 -3.20 -2.77
N LEU A 12 7.99 -3.21 -2.16
CA LEU A 12 8.94 -2.09 -2.28
C LEU A 12 9.38 -1.82 -3.73
N ARG A 13 9.40 -2.85 -4.58
CA ARG A 13 9.71 -2.70 -6.01
C ARG A 13 8.51 -2.21 -6.80
N GLU A 14 7.35 -2.81 -6.56
CA GLU A 14 6.13 -2.44 -7.29
C GLU A 14 5.64 -1.04 -6.91
N SER A 15 5.73 -0.63 -5.65
CA SER A 15 5.39 0.73 -5.20
C SER A 15 6.19 1.81 -5.94
N LYS A 16 7.51 1.64 -6.08
CA LYS A 16 8.35 2.53 -6.90
C LYS A 16 7.91 2.56 -8.36
N ARG A 17 7.61 1.39 -8.94
CA ARG A 17 7.12 1.28 -10.32
C ARG A 17 5.75 1.96 -10.52
N CYS A 18 4.87 1.86 -9.53
CA CYS A 18 3.56 2.50 -9.52
C CYS A 18 3.64 4.02 -9.29
N GLY A 19 4.83 4.55 -8.97
CA GLY A 19 5.03 5.96 -8.65
C GLY A 19 4.53 6.33 -7.25
N ALA A 20 4.45 5.36 -6.34
CA ALA A 20 4.10 5.63 -4.95
C ALA A 20 5.30 6.27 -4.23
N VAL A 21 5.07 7.43 -3.61
CA VAL A 21 6.03 8.21 -2.83
C VAL A 21 5.84 7.90 -1.35
N PHE A 22 6.86 7.29 -0.75
CA PHE A 22 6.92 7.15 0.70
C PHE A 22 7.35 8.48 1.28
N ASN A 23 6.44 9.14 2.01
CA ASN A 23 6.81 10.30 2.80
C ASN A 23 7.46 9.80 4.08
N VAL A 24 8.79 9.87 4.16
CA VAL A 24 9.57 9.36 5.30
C VAL A 24 9.51 10.30 6.51
N ASP A 25 9.13 11.56 6.29
CA ASP A 25 9.19 12.64 7.28
C ASP A 25 7.85 12.96 7.97
N ALA A 26 6.76 12.26 7.64
CA ALA A 26 5.43 12.55 8.19
C ALA A 26 4.88 11.37 9.01
N PRO A 27 4.49 11.58 10.28
CA PRO A 27 3.67 10.62 11.01
C PRO A 27 2.23 10.70 10.47
N GLY A 28 1.90 9.84 9.51
CA GLY A 28 0.58 9.80 8.85
C GLY A 28 0.61 8.95 7.58
N PRO A 29 -0.55 8.50 7.06
CA PRO A 29 -0.64 7.48 6.03
C PRO A 29 0.16 7.90 4.79
N ALA A 30 1.18 7.12 4.48
CA ALA A 30 2.26 7.46 3.55
C ALA A 30 1.70 7.93 2.21
N GLY A 31 1.82 9.24 1.96
CA GLY A 31 1.71 9.98 0.69
C GLY A 31 0.46 9.74 -0.15
N ASP A 32 0.29 8.51 -0.63
CA ASP A 32 -0.53 8.17 -1.76
C ASP A 32 -1.74 7.31 -1.40
N GLY A 33 -2.03 7.15 -0.11
CA GLY A 33 -3.18 6.36 0.34
C GLY A 33 -2.94 4.86 0.31
N VAL A 34 -1.69 4.42 0.48
CA VAL A 34 -1.32 3.01 0.67
C VAL A 34 -0.78 2.84 2.08
N ASN A 35 -1.44 2.00 2.87
CA ASN A 35 -1.11 1.67 4.25
C ASN A 35 -1.06 0.15 4.45
N PHE A 36 -0.67 -0.26 5.65
CA PHE A 36 -0.61 -1.66 6.07
C PHE A 36 -1.26 -1.80 7.44
N ASP A 37 -1.81 -2.97 7.70
CA ASP A 37 -2.20 -3.37 9.07
C ASP A 37 -0.94 -3.52 9.95
N GLU A 38 -1.09 -3.47 11.26
CA GLU A 38 0.02 -3.53 12.22
C GLU A 38 0.84 -4.82 12.10
N ASP A 39 0.18 -5.92 11.72
CA ASP A 39 0.78 -7.22 11.47
C ASP A 39 1.23 -7.42 10.00
N TYR A 40 1.08 -6.40 9.16
CA TYR A 40 1.39 -6.38 7.72
C TYR A 40 0.72 -7.51 6.93
N ARG A 41 -0.35 -8.14 7.43
CA ARG A 41 -1.03 -9.23 6.72
C ARG A 41 -1.88 -8.77 5.55
N ARG A 42 -2.20 -7.47 5.51
CA ARG A 42 -3.06 -6.86 4.50
C ARG A 42 -2.60 -5.46 4.15
N ILE A 43 -2.92 -5.06 2.93
CA ILE A 43 -2.72 -3.71 2.43
C ILE A 43 -4.03 -2.94 2.65
N ILE A 44 -3.91 -1.69 3.08
CA ILE A 44 -5.03 -0.78 3.29
C ILE A 44 -4.93 0.33 2.24
N LEU A 45 -5.89 0.38 1.32
CA LEU A 45 -5.94 1.36 0.23
C LEU A 45 -7.00 2.42 0.47
N SER A 46 -6.64 3.70 0.31
CA SER A 46 -7.58 4.80 0.47
C SER A 46 -8.59 4.86 -0.68
N ARG A 47 -9.84 5.16 -0.35
CA ARG A 47 -10.89 5.52 -1.31
C ARG A 47 -11.06 7.02 -1.47
N SER A 48 -10.32 7.83 -0.71
CA SER A 48 -10.42 9.28 -0.76
C SER A 48 -10.09 9.81 -2.15
N ARG A 49 -10.95 10.69 -2.66
CA ARG A 49 -10.71 11.39 -3.93
C ARG A 49 -9.57 12.42 -3.83
N ALA A 50 -9.17 12.78 -2.61
CA ALA A 50 -8.03 13.64 -2.36
C ALA A 50 -6.68 12.92 -2.53
N ARG A 51 -6.69 11.58 -2.68
CA ARG A 51 -5.48 10.78 -2.86
C ARG A 51 -5.26 10.44 -4.34
N PRO A 52 -3.99 10.32 -4.78
CA PRO A 52 -3.69 9.99 -6.15
C PRO A 52 -4.16 8.56 -6.48
N ARG A 53 -5.10 8.44 -7.43
CA ARG A 53 -5.68 7.14 -7.83
C ARG A 53 -4.69 6.22 -8.53
N LYS A 54 -3.81 6.78 -9.37
CA LYS A 54 -2.85 6.01 -10.17
C LYS A 54 -1.99 5.04 -9.34
N PRO A 55 -1.29 5.47 -8.26
CA PRO A 55 -0.51 4.54 -7.43
C PRO A 55 -1.41 3.55 -6.68
N ILE A 56 -2.57 3.98 -6.19
CA ILE A 56 -3.53 3.11 -5.48
C ILE A 56 -4.02 1.97 -6.38
N ASP A 57 -4.52 2.30 -7.57
CA ASP A 57 -5.07 1.34 -8.52
C ASP A 57 -3.99 0.37 -9.03
N CYS A 58 -2.75 0.86 -9.19
CA CYS A 58 -1.60 0.05 -9.57
C CYS A 58 -1.23 -0.97 -8.47
N ILE A 59 -1.20 -0.55 -7.21
CA ILE A 59 -0.96 -1.45 -6.07
C ILE A 59 -2.12 -2.43 -5.87
N ASP A 60 -3.37 -1.99 -6.04
CA ASP A 60 -4.55 -2.87 -5.98
C ASP A 60 -4.46 -4.00 -7.01
N ALA A 61 -4.11 -3.67 -8.26
CA ALA A 61 -3.92 -4.65 -9.33
C ALA A 61 -2.79 -5.63 -9.01
N TRP A 62 -1.66 -5.15 -8.48
CA TRP A 62 -0.57 -6.01 -8.06
C TRP A 62 -0.96 -6.95 -6.91
N ALA A 63 -1.64 -6.43 -5.88
CA ALA A 63 -2.07 -7.20 -4.73
C ALA A 63 -3.04 -8.32 -5.13
N LYS A 64 -4.00 -8.02 -6.02
CA LYS A 64 -4.93 -9.02 -6.60
C LYS A 64 -4.19 -10.14 -7.33
N ARG A 65 -3.19 -9.82 -8.16
CA ARG A 65 -2.38 -10.83 -8.88
C ARG A 65 -1.59 -11.74 -7.95
N ARG A 66 -1.22 -11.26 -6.77
CA ARG A 66 -0.46 -12.00 -5.76
C ARG A 66 -1.32 -12.63 -4.67
N ASN A 67 -2.64 -12.50 -4.77
CA ASN A 67 -3.61 -12.95 -3.77
C ASN A 67 -3.31 -12.37 -2.37
N ILE A 68 -2.85 -11.11 -2.32
CA ILE A 68 -2.57 -10.39 -1.08
C ILE A 68 -3.88 -9.74 -0.60
N PRO A 69 -4.26 -9.91 0.68
CA PRO A 69 -5.48 -9.29 1.21
C PRO A 69 -5.41 -7.75 1.11
N VAL A 70 -6.46 -7.15 0.56
CA VAL A 70 -6.64 -5.70 0.47
C VAL A 70 -7.90 -5.29 1.23
N ARG A 71 -7.75 -4.29 2.10
CA ARG A 71 -8.86 -3.55 2.72
C ARG A 71 -8.89 -2.15 2.13
N TYR A 72 -10.08 -1.56 2.05
CA TYR A 72 -10.22 -0.16 1.67
C TYR A 72 -10.59 0.69 2.89
N ASP A 73 -10.03 1.89 2.97
CA ASP A 73 -10.34 2.86 4.01
C ASP A 73 -10.93 4.15 3.41
N GLN A 74 -11.85 4.79 4.14
CA GLN A 74 -12.62 5.97 3.71
C GLN A 74 -12.18 7.27 4.39
N HIS A 75 -11.15 7.25 5.24
CA HIS A 75 -10.60 8.44 5.88
C HIS A 75 -10.06 9.51 4.91
#